data_AF-Q4SDN9-F1
#
_entry.id   AF-Q4SDN9-F1
#
_cell.length_a   1.000
_cell.length_b   1.000
_cell.length_c   1.000
_cell.angle_alpha   90.00
_cell.angle_beta   90.00
_cell.angle_gamma   90.00
#
_symmetry.space_group_name_H-M   'P 1'
#
loop_
_entity.id
_entity.type
_entity.pdbx_description
1 polymer ?
#
loop_
_entity_poly.entity_id
_entity_poly.type
_entity_poly.pdbx_seq_one_letter_code
_entity_poly.pdbx_strand_id
1 'polypeptide(L)'
;QCPLTGQLLSFLGFSSVSQLTVEHLERICSGVLTQLLPPSCLNASSASLPPVHYSVWGYGFLAVTMINLASLLGLFLIPFTKKPYFPKVLTYFIGLAIGTLFSNAVLQLIPEHGHFNPVETNQEASLHNGDVMEKKDSVVLTTVNTIATGRSTPRPEPPLSGSTNQVSGGVSCHWLRGTPVSSIKTVAWMVTLSDALHNFIDGLAIGASFTVSIMTGFSTSIAIVCEEFPHELGDFVILLNAGMSIPQAIFFNLLSAMSCYIGLVLGIMIGSTFAPGVIFAIAGGMFLYIALADMFPEMDSIAQEQAHASSKVVFFFFQNLGMLSGFTVILLITMFGGQIILD
;
A
#
# COMPACT_ATOMS: atom_id res chain seq x y z
N GLN A 1 18.19 -6.34 -38.19
CA GLN A 1 17.92 -6.70 -36.78
C GLN A 1 18.42 -5.53 -35.95
N CYS A 2 17.59 -4.90 -35.10
CA CYS A 2 18.02 -3.78 -34.25
C CYS A 2 18.65 -4.37 -32.97
N PRO A 3 19.98 -4.30 -32.78
CA PRO A 3 20.62 -4.85 -31.59
C PRO A 3 20.27 -4.00 -30.36
N LEU A 4 20.07 -4.64 -29.20
CA LEU A 4 19.92 -3.95 -27.92
C LEU A 4 21.19 -3.11 -27.62
N THR A 5 21.08 -2.03 -26.85
CA THR A 5 22.21 -1.11 -26.56
C THR A 5 23.48 -1.82 -26.08
N GLY A 6 23.35 -2.91 -25.30
CA GLY A 6 24.48 -3.74 -24.87
C GLY A 6 25.12 -4.61 -25.97
N GLN A 7 24.33 -5.04 -26.97
CA GLN A 7 24.83 -5.73 -28.15
C GLN A 7 25.54 -4.77 -29.13
N LEU A 8 25.10 -3.51 -29.18
CA LEU A 8 25.78 -2.47 -29.96
C LEU A 8 27.15 -2.12 -29.36
N LEU A 9 27.23 -1.96 -28.02
CA LEU A 9 28.50 -1.69 -27.34
C LEU A 9 29.50 -2.85 -27.49
N SER A 10 29.04 -4.10 -27.45
CA SER A 10 29.91 -5.27 -27.66
C SER A 10 30.34 -5.41 -29.13
N PHE A 11 29.46 -5.13 -30.09
CA PHE A 11 29.80 -5.10 -31.52
C PHE A 11 30.80 -3.99 -31.87
N LEU A 12 30.74 -2.85 -31.16
CA LEU A 12 31.70 -1.75 -31.28
C LEU A 12 32.98 -1.94 -30.44
N GLY A 13 33.12 -3.06 -29.72
CA GLY A 13 34.34 -3.41 -28.98
C GLY A 13 34.50 -2.74 -27.61
N PHE A 14 33.42 -2.22 -27.01
CA PHE A 14 33.44 -1.42 -25.77
C PHE A 14 33.13 -2.18 -24.48
N SER A 15 33.13 -3.51 -24.48
CA SER A 15 32.71 -4.35 -23.35
C SER A 15 33.60 -4.29 -22.08
N SER A 16 34.71 -3.53 -22.08
CA SER A 16 35.61 -3.42 -20.91
C SER A 16 36.27 -2.05 -20.76
N VAL A 17 35.59 -0.97 -21.16
CA VAL A 17 36.14 0.40 -21.07
C VAL A 17 35.55 1.15 -19.88
N SER A 18 36.40 1.56 -18.93
CA SER A 18 36.00 2.26 -17.69
C SER A 18 35.95 3.79 -17.82
N GLN A 19 36.46 4.38 -18.92
CA GLN A 19 36.28 5.79 -19.26
C GLN A 19 36.15 6.01 -20.77
N LEU A 20 35.14 6.78 -21.20
CA LEU A 20 34.96 7.18 -22.59
C LEU A 20 35.76 8.45 -22.93
N THR A 21 36.51 8.41 -24.03
CA THR A 21 37.21 9.58 -24.60
C THR A 21 36.45 10.12 -25.82
N VAL A 22 36.79 11.33 -26.28
CA VAL A 22 36.09 12.03 -27.38
C VAL A 22 36.07 11.21 -28.69
N GLU A 23 37.13 10.46 -28.99
CA GLU A 23 37.16 9.56 -30.17
C GLU A 23 36.17 8.39 -30.06
N HIS A 24 35.87 7.92 -28.85
CA HIS A 24 34.86 6.89 -28.62
C HIS A 24 33.44 7.44 -28.83
N LEU A 25 33.22 8.70 -28.46
CA LEU A 25 31.96 9.39 -28.65
C LEU A 25 31.65 9.58 -30.14
N GLU A 26 32.64 9.91 -30.98
CA GLU A 26 32.44 10.02 -32.43
C GLU A 26 32.04 8.68 -33.09
N ARG A 27 32.65 7.56 -32.66
CA ARG A 27 32.30 6.22 -33.16
C ARG A 27 30.90 5.77 -32.73
N ILE A 28 30.52 6.05 -31.49
CA ILE A 28 29.18 5.77 -30.98
C ILE A 28 28.15 6.63 -31.71
N CYS A 29 28.42 7.92 -31.87
CA CYS A 29 27.52 8.86 -32.53
C CYS A 29 27.29 8.49 -33.99
N SER A 30 28.35 8.11 -34.72
CA SER A 30 28.23 7.60 -36.10
C SER A 30 27.43 6.29 -36.17
N GLY A 31 27.68 5.34 -35.24
CA GLY A 31 26.95 4.07 -35.15
C GLY A 31 25.46 4.26 -34.86
N VAL A 32 25.11 5.12 -33.90
CA VAL A 32 23.73 5.48 -33.55
C VAL A 32 23.04 6.22 -34.70
N LEU A 33 23.74 7.13 -35.38
CA LEU A 33 23.21 7.87 -36.53
C LEU A 33 22.89 6.92 -37.70
N THR A 34 23.73 5.90 -37.95
CA THR A 34 23.44 4.85 -38.94
C THR A 34 22.32 3.89 -38.53
N GLN A 35 21.96 3.82 -37.25
CA GLN A 35 20.81 3.03 -36.77
C GLN A 35 19.48 3.79 -36.80
N LEU A 36 19.52 5.12 -36.77
CA LEU A 36 18.33 5.99 -36.88
C LEU A 36 17.86 6.18 -38.34
N LEU A 37 18.73 5.91 -39.32
CA LEU A 37 18.46 6.12 -40.74
C LEU A 37 17.55 5.04 -41.40
N PRO A 38 17.59 3.75 -41.01
CA PRO A 38 16.69 2.74 -41.54
C PRO A 38 15.28 2.84 -40.91
N PRO A 39 14.19 2.90 -41.70
CA PRO A 39 12.82 2.96 -41.18
C PRO A 39 12.40 1.74 -40.36
N SER A 40 13.17 0.64 -40.43
CA SER A 40 12.94 -0.60 -39.68
C SER A 40 13.20 -0.50 -38.18
N CYS A 41 14.03 0.44 -37.69
CA CYS A 41 14.25 0.63 -36.24
C CYS A 41 13.34 1.71 -35.64
N LEU A 42 12.87 2.69 -36.40
CA LEU A 42 11.80 3.61 -35.98
C LEU A 42 10.50 2.84 -35.65
N ASN A 43 10.21 1.78 -36.41
CA ASN A 43 9.06 0.92 -36.18
C ASN A 43 9.29 -0.18 -35.11
N ALA A 44 10.51 -0.26 -34.55
CA ALA A 44 10.86 -1.09 -33.41
C ALA A 44 10.83 -0.31 -32.08
N SER A 45 10.85 1.03 -32.13
CA SER A 45 10.52 1.89 -30.98
C SER A 45 9.02 1.93 -30.68
N SER A 46 8.18 1.53 -31.63
CA SER A 46 6.87 0.93 -31.37
C SER A 46 7.06 -0.54 -30.99
N ALA A 47 7.91 -0.81 -29.99
CA ALA A 47 7.80 -2.02 -29.22
C ALA A 47 6.40 -1.98 -28.62
N SER A 48 5.51 -2.81 -29.18
CA SER A 48 4.26 -3.19 -28.57
C SER A 48 4.47 -3.27 -27.06
N LEU A 49 3.64 -2.56 -26.27
CA LEU A 49 3.50 -2.85 -24.85
C LEU A 49 3.55 -4.38 -24.70
N PRO A 50 4.44 -4.94 -23.86
CA PRO A 50 4.38 -6.38 -23.61
C PRO A 50 2.93 -6.67 -23.23
N PRO A 51 2.26 -7.63 -23.91
CA PRO A 51 0.89 -7.94 -23.59
C PRO A 51 0.84 -8.21 -22.10
N VAL A 52 -0.01 -7.49 -21.36
CA VAL A 52 -0.22 -7.76 -19.94
C VAL A 52 -0.58 -9.23 -19.86
N HIS A 53 0.38 -10.05 -19.44
CA HIS A 53 0.19 -11.48 -19.44
C HIS A 53 -0.99 -11.75 -18.51
N TYR A 54 -1.91 -12.61 -18.93
CA TYR A 54 -3.06 -13.04 -18.11
C TYR A 54 -2.62 -13.52 -16.70
N SER A 55 -1.34 -13.88 -16.54
CA SER A 55 -0.70 -14.19 -15.27
C SER A 55 -0.73 -13.02 -14.26
N VAL A 56 -0.54 -11.77 -14.69
CA VAL A 56 -0.55 -10.57 -13.81
C VAL A 56 -1.91 -10.43 -13.13
N TRP A 57 -2.99 -10.56 -13.90
CA TRP A 57 -4.36 -10.54 -13.39
C TRP A 57 -4.61 -11.72 -12.44
N GLY A 58 -4.19 -12.92 -12.82
CA GLY A 58 -4.35 -14.12 -11.99
C GLY A 58 -3.64 -13.98 -10.63
N TYR A 59 -2.37 -13.57 -10.62
CA TYR A 59 -1.61 -13.36 -9.40
C TYR A 59 -2.16 -12.21 -8.55
N GLY A 60 -2.55 -11.09 -9.19
CA GLY A 60 -3.16 -9.96 -8.50
C GLY A 60 -4.47 -10.32 -7.80
N PHE A 61 -5.41 -10.96 -8.51
CA PHE A 61 -6.67 -11.41 -7.91
C PHE A 61 -6.45 -12.45 -6.81
N LEU A 62 -5.50 -13.38 -7.01
CA LEU A 62 -5.15 -14.36 -5.99
C LEU A 62 -4.59 -13.67 -4.73
N ALA A 63 -3.70 -12.70 -4.88
CA ALA A 63 -3.12 -11.94 -3.77
C ALA A 63 -4.19 -11.19 -2.98
N VAL A 64 -5.06 -10.42 -3.65
CA VAL A 64 -6.16 -9.70 -2.99
C VAL A 64 -7.15 -10.66 -2.33
N THR A 65 -7.41 -11.82 -2.93
CA THR A 65 -8.24 -12.86 -2.30
C THR A 65 -7.61 -13.38 -1.01
N MET A 66 -6.29 -13.57 -0.99
CA MET A 66 -5.57 -14.01 0.21
C MET A 66 -5.54 -12.94 1.30
N ILE A 67 -5.37 -11.66 0.93
CA ILE A 67 -5.49 -10.53 1.87
C ILE A 67 -6.88 -10.52 2.49
N ASN A 68 -7.92 -10.46 1.66
CA ASN A 68 -9.33 -10.45 2.09
C ASN A 68 -9.76 -11.72 2.85
N LEU A 69 -8.99 -12.81 2.77
CA LEU A 69 -9.21 -14.01 3.57
C LEU A 69 -8.48 -13.93 4.91
N ALA A 70 -7.29 -13.33 4.94
CA ALA A 70 -6.54 -13.07 6.18
C ALA A 70 -7.33 -12.16 7.13
N SER A 71 -8.01 -11.17 6.56
CA SER A 71 -9.10 -10.37 7.13
C SER A 71 -10.12 -11.18 7.94
N LEU A 72 -10.61 -12.28 7.37
CA LEU A 72 -11.58 -13.18 8.00
C LEU A 72 -10.93 -14.07 9.08
N LEU A 73 -9.61 -14.26 9.06
CA LEU A 73 -8.90 -15.03 10.11
C LEU A 73 -8.97 -14.34 11.48
N GLY A 74 -9.15 -13.02 11.53
CA GLY A 74 -9.39 -12.28 12.77
C GLY A 74 -10.57 -12.84 13.59
N LEU A 75 -11.59 -13.39 12.92
CA LEU A 75 -12.73 -14.05 13.55
C LEU A 75 -12.33 -15.30 14.35
N PHE A 76 -11.43 -16.11 13.81
CA PHE A 76 -10.91 -17.30 14.48
C PHE A 76 -10.04 -16.94 15.69
N LEU A 77 -9.58 -15.70 15.78
CA LEU A 77 -8.74 -15.19 16.85
C LEU A 77 -9.52 -14.60 18.03
N ILE A 78 -10.81 -14.31 17.86
CA ILE A 78 -11.71 -13.87 18.95
C ILE A 78 -11.67 -14.78 20.19
N PRO A 79 -11.74 -16.13 20.10
CA PRO A 79 -11.63 -16.97 21.30
C PRO A 79 -10.26 -16.85 21.99
N PHE A 80 -9.23 -16.43 21.24
CA PHE A 80 -7.87 -16.26 21.74
C PHE A 80 -7.60 -14.86 22.31
N THR A 81 -8.37 -13.83 21.95
CA THR A 81 -8.22 -12.46 22.51
C THR A 81 -8.33 -12.42 24.03
N LYS A 82 -9.13 -13.33 24.61
CA LYS A 82 -9.32 -13.44 26.07
C LYS A 82 -8.14 -14.06 26.81
N LYS A 83 -7.12 -14.55 26.10
CA LYS A 83 -5.99 -15.25 26.71
C LYS A 83 -4.88 -14.26 27.11
N PRO A 84 -4.16 -14.50 28.21
CA PRO A 84 -3.13 -13.57 28.70
C PRO A 84 -1.88 -13.49 27.81
N TYR A 85 -1.70 -14.41 26.86
CA TYR A 85 -0.61 -14.38 25.88
C TYR A 85 -0.95 -13.57 24.62
N PHE A 86 -2.23 -13.26 24.39
CA PHE A 86 -2.68 -12.62 23.15
C PHE A 86 -2.04 -11.26 22.91
N PRO A 87 -1.92 -10.35 23.91
CA PRO A 87 -1.28 -9.06 23.69
C PRO A 87 0.18 -9.20 23.22
N LYS A 88 0.92 -10.20 23.72
CA LYS A 88 2.32 -10.46 23.31
C LYS A 88 2.41 -10.89 21.85
N VAL A 89 1.52 -11.79 21.44
CA VAL A 89 1.43 -12.29 20.06
C VAL A 89 0.98 -11.17 19.13
N LEU A 90 0.01 -10.36 19.54
CA LEU A 90 -0.46 -9.21 18.78
C LEU A 90 0.66 -8.18 18.58
N THR A 91 1.41 -7.84 19.63
CA THR A 91 2.58 -6.95 19.53
C THR A 91 3.62 -7.46 18.52
N TYR A 92 3.86 -8.77 18.47
CA TYR A 92 4.74 -9.34 17.45
C TYR A 92 4.22 -9.13 16.04
N PHE A 93 2.92 -9.35 15.80
CA PHE A 93 2.31 -9.15 14.48
C PHE A 93 2.27 -7.68 14.06
N ILE A 94 1.98 -6.75 14.98
CA ILE A 94 2.08 -5.31 14.69
C ILE A 94 3.54 -4.93 14.37
N GLY A 95 4.51 -5.45 15.13
CA GLY A 95 5.93 -5.25 14.82
C GLY A 95 6.32 -5.82 13.46
N LEU A 96 5.83 -7.00 13.11
CA LEU A 96 6.01 -7.64 11.80
C LEU A 96 5.48 -6.73 10.68
N ALA A 97 4.25 -6.22 10.81
CA ALA A 97 3.63 -5.28 9.88
C ALA A 97 4.47 -4.02 9.66
N ILE A 98 4.89 -3.35 10.75
CA ILE A 98 5.75 -2.17 10.67
C ILE A 98 7.03 -2.49 9.91
N GLY A 99 7.66 -3.62 10.23
CA GLY A 99 8.89 -4.08 9.57
C GLY A 99 8.70 -4.32 8.07
N THR A 100 7.63 -5.00 7.67
CA THR A 100 7.35 -5.30 6.26
C THR A 100 6.97 -4.06 5.46
N LEU A 101 6.15 -3.15 6.01
CA LEU A 101 5.75 -1.92 5.32
C LEU A 101 6.90 -0.96 5.13
N PHE A 102 7.66 -0.71 6.21
CA PHE A 102 8.81 0.18 6.16
C PHE A 102 9.83 -0.30 5.14
N SER A 103 10.17 -1.59 5.18
CA SER A 103 11.12 -2.17 4.23
C SER A 103 10.58 -2.21 2.80
N ASN A 104 9.30 -2.53 2.59
CA ASN A 104 8.71 -2.55 1.24
C ASN A 104 8.69 -1.14 0.63
N ALA A 105 8.32 -0.13 1.41
CA ALA A 105 8.36 1.26 0.98
C ALA A 105 9.78 1.70 0.60
N VAL A 106 10.77 1.49 1.48
CA VAL A 106 12.13 1.99 1.30
C VAL A 106 12.96 1.19 0.29
N LEU A 107 12.78 -0.13 0.23
CA LEU A 107 13.63 -1.00 -0.60
C LEU A 107 13.03 -1.29 -1.97
N GLN A 108 11.70 -1.16 -2.15
CA GLN A 108 11.04 -1.55 -3.40
C GLN A 108 10.31 -0.37 -4.04
N LEU A 109 9.37 0.25 -3.33
CA LEU A 109 8.51 1.28 -3.93
C LEU A 109 9.23 2.61 -4.20
N ILE A 110 10.05 3.07 -3.25
CA ILE A 110 10.80 4.34 -3.36
C ILE A 110 11.88 4.27 -4.47
N PRO A 111 12.74 3.25 -4.53
CA PRO A 111 13.77 3.16 -5.57
C PRO A 111 13.16 3.04 -6.98
N GLU A 112 12.02 2.37 -7.13
CA GLU A 112 11.34 2.24 -8.43
C GLU A 112 10.81 3.59 -8.99
N HIS A 113 10.57 4.61 -8.15
CA HIS A 113 10.29 5.97 -8.63
C HIS A 113 11.57 6.79 -8.90
N GLY A 114 12.70 6.42 -8.29
CA GLY A 114 13.95 7.17 -8.29
C GLY A 114 14.69 7.18 -9.63
N HIS A 115 14.28 6.33 -10.57
CA HIS A 115 14.74 6.37 -11.97
C HIS A 115 13.98 7.39 -12.84
N PHE A 116 13.20 8.30 -12.24
CA PHE A 116 12.94 9.58 -12.87
C PHE A 116 14.23 10.39 -12.84
N ASN A 117 14.92 10.48 -14.00
CA ASN A 117 15.84 11.59 -14.23
C ASN A 117 15.09 12.85 -13.79
N PRO A 118 15.61 13.64 -12.83
CA PRO A 118 15.06 14.97 -12.64
C PRO A 118 15.14 15.61 -14.02
N VAL A 119 14.02 16.14 -14.51
CA VAL A 119 14.05 17.07 -15.62
C VAL A 119 15.16 18.06 -15.28
N GLU A 120 16.27 18.00 -16.01
CA GLU A 120 17.32 19.00 -15.97
C GLU A 120 16.62 20.30 -16.36
N THR A 121 16.13 21.01 -15.34
CA THR A 121 15.78 22.41 -15.50
C THR A 121 17.14 23.07 -15.63
N ASN A 122 17.59 23.18 -16.87
CA ASN A 122 18.84 23.83 -17.23
C ASN A 122 18.91 25.17 -16.50
N GLN A 123 19.79 25.20 -15.50
CA GLN A 123 20.26 26.39 -14.85
C GLN A 123 21.18 27.12 -15.85
N GLU A 124 20.63 27.62 -16.96
CA GLU A 124 21.30 28.65 -17.74
C GLU A 124 20.93 30.00 -17.11
N ALA A 125 21.83 30.43 -16.21
CA ALA A 125 21.90 31.79 -15.74
C ALA A 125 22.29 32.70 -16.91
N SER A 126 21.31 33.13 -17.71
CA SER A 126 21.44 34.28 -18.60
C SER A 126 20.59 35.43 -18.06
N LEU A 127 21.31 36.37 -17.47
CA LEU A 127 20.88 37.67 -16.97
C LEU A 127 20.14 38.46 -18.05
N HIS A 128 18.82 38.69 -17.89
CA HIS A 128 18.19 39.92 -18.42
C HIS A 128 16.92 40.29 -17.63
N ASN A 129 16.84 41.58 -17.35
CA ASN A 129 15.96 42.26 -16.41
C ASN A 129 14.45 42.10 -16.63
N GLY A 130 13.71 42.08 -15.50
CA GLY A 130 12.43 42.76 -15.34
C GLY A 130 11.17 42.00 -15.77
N ASP A 131 10.58 41.24 -14.85
CA ASP A 131 9.25 41.54 -14.30
C ASP A 131 8.80 40.42 -13.35
N VAL A 132 8.38 40.83 -12.16
CA VAL A 132 7.97 39.96 -11.07
C VAL A 132 6.58 39.39 -11.37
N MET A 133 6.49 38.07 -11.52
CA MET A 133 5.29 37.33 -11.16
C MET A 133 5.69 35.97 -10.58
N GLU A 134 5.88 35.96 -9.27
CA GLU A 134 6.13 34.76 -8.48
C GLU A 134 4.85 33.91 -8.44
N LYS A 135 4.78 32.86 -9.27
CA LYS A 135 3.73 31.84 -9.16
C LYS A 135 4.25 30.68 -8.31
N LYS A 136 4.01 30.77 -7.01
CA LYS A 136 4.10 29.65 -6.07
C LYS A 136 2.88 28.73 -6.26
N ASP A 137 3.06 27.60 -6.94
CA ASP A 137 2.09 26.51 -6.84
C ASP A 137 2.42 25.70 -5.57
N SER A 138 1.91 26.21 -4.45
CA SER A 138 1.89 25.51 -3.16
C SER A 138 0.90 24.35 -3.26
N VAL A 139 1.41 23.12 -3.19
CA VAL A 139 0.59 21.92 -2.98
C VAL A 139 -0.15 22.09 -1.65
N VAL A 140 -1.46 22.30 -1.72
CA VAL A 140 -2.33 22.37 -0.55
C VAL A 140 -2.49 20.94 -0.03
N LEU A 141 -1.71 20.61 0.99
CA LEU A 141 -1.93 19.44 1.82
C LEU A 141 -3.19 19.70 2.65
N THR A 142 -4.31 19.06 2.30
CA THR A 142 -5.54 19.13 3.10
C THR A 142 -5.32 18.34 4.38
N THR A 143 -4.86 19.03 5.42
CA THR A 143 -4.88 18.54 6.80
C THR A 143 -6.34 18.41 7.24
N VAL A 144 -6.84 17.18 7.39
CA VAL A 144 -8.12 16.94 8.07
C VAL A 144 -7.87 17.07 9.56
N ASN A 145 -7.98 18.31 10.08
CA ASN A 145 -7.98 18.53 11.52
C ASN A 145 -9.29 18.00 12.12
N THR A 146 -9.15 17.06 13.07
CA THR A 146 -10.20 16.61 13.98
C THR A 146 -10.81 17.81 14.71
N ILE A 147 -12.08 18.10 14.46
CA ILE A 147 -12.83 19.10 15.22
C ILE A 147 -13.16 18.48 16.59
N ALA A 148 -12.39 18.86 17.61
CA ALA A 148 -12.76 18.69 19.01
C ALA A 148 -13.78 19.77 19.38
N THR A 149 -15.07 19.42 19.47
CA THR A 149 -16.07 20.26 20.15
C THR A 149 -16.30 19.74 21.55
N GLY A 150 -15.80 20.50 22.52
CA GLY A 150 -16.08 20.30 23.94
C GLY A 150 -17.45 20.83 24.35
N ARG A 151 -18.12 20.01 25.18
CA ARG A 151 -18.97 20.37 26.33
C ARG A 151 -20.29 21.13 26.09
N SER A 152 -21.40 20.38 26.23
CA SER A 152 -22.62 20.89 26.88
C SER A 152 -23.35 19.77 27.64
N THR A 153 -23.98 20.16 28.75
CA THR A 153 -24.54 19.41 29.87
C THR A 153 -25.77 18.53 29.58
N PRO A 154 -26.11 17.55 30.46
CA PRO A 154 -27.19 16.58 30.22
C PRO A 154 -28.59 17.17 30.50
N ARG A 155 -29.59 16.80 29.69
CA ARG A 155 -31.01 16.94 30.04
C ARG A 155 -31.78 15.63 29.79
N PRO A 156 -32.84 15.36 30.58
CA PRO A 156 -33.43 14.03 30.75
C PRO A 156 -34.45 13.69 29.66
N GLU A 157 -34.60 12.38 29.43
CA GLU A 157 -35.64 11.75 28.61
C GLU A 157 -37.06 12.08 29.10
N PRO A 158 -38.03 12.22 28.19
CA PRO A 158 -39.42 11.92 28.47
C PRO A 158 -39.79 10.51 27.96
N PRO A 159 -40.58 9.73 28.71
CA PRO A 159 -41.13 8.48 28.20
C PRO A 159 -42.33 8.81 27.33
N LEU A 160 -42.53 8.11 26.21
CA LEU A 160 -43.88 7.69 25.83
C LEU A 160 -43.87 6.56 24.79
N SER A 161 -44.62 5.53 25.17
CA SER A 161 -45.21 4.46 24.39
C SER A 161 -45.79 4.86 23.03
N GLY A 162 -45.59 4.01 22.03
CA GLY A 162 -46.32 4.04 20.76
C GLY A 162 -46.23 2.68 20.06
N SER A 163 -47.26 1.86 20.21
CA SER A 163 -47.49 0.66 19.40
C SER A 163 -47.90 1.07 17.99
N THR A 164 -47.29 0.51 16.94
CA THR A 164 -47.92 0.44 15.62
C THR A 164 -47.42 -0.78 14.83
N ASN A 165 -48.38 -1.62 14.46
CA ASN A 165 -48.26 -2.69 13.47
C ASN A 165 -47.95 -2.12 12.07
N GLN A 166 -47.11 -2.78 11.26
CA GLN A 166 -47.46 -3.37 9.96
C GLN A 166 -46.22 -3.68 9.09
N VAL A 167 -46.17 -4.95 8.65
CA VAL A 167 -45.88 -5.49 7.31
C VAL A 167 -44.91 -4.72 6.39
N SER A 168 -43.77 -5.35 6.10
CA SER A 168 -43.31 -5.49 4.70
C SER A 168 -42.28 -6.60 4.55
N GLY A 169 -42.59 -7.55 3.67
CA GLY A 169 -41.63 -8.48 3.12
C GLY A 169 -40.61 -7.71 2.30
N GLY A 170 -39.37 -7.69 2.78
CA GLY A 170 -38.20 -7.34 2.01
C GLY A 170 -37.17 -8.42 2.27
N VAL A 171 -36.40 -8.79 1.24
CA VAL A 171 -35.26 -9.69 1.36
C VAL A 171 -34.24 -9.02 2.28
N SER A 172 -34.44 -9.12 3.59
CA SER A 172 -33.55 -8.55 4.58
C SER A 172 -32.37 -9.50 4.68
N CYS A 173 -31.21 -9.02 4.22
CA CYS A 173 -29.97 -9.78 4.31
C CYS A 173 -29.81 -10.25 5.76
N HIS A 174 -29.66 -11.56 5.96
CA HIS A 174 -29.50 -12.16 7.29
C HIS A 174 -28.36 -11.49 8.10
N TRP A 175 -27.37 -10.95 7.41
CA TRP A 175 -26.22 -10.20 7.93
C TRP A 175 -26.56 -8.83 8.56
N LEU A 176 -27.68 -8.22 8.17
CA LEU A 176 -28.17 -6.95 8.73
C LEU A 176 -29.14 -7.15 9.89
N ARG A 177 -29.36 -8.40 10.33
CA ARG A 177 -30.27 -8.74 11.41
C ARG A 177 -29.59 -8.47 12.76
N GLY A 178 -29.75 -7.25 13.27
CA GLY A 178 -29.10 -6.80 14.50
C GLY A 178 -29.61 -5.44 14.96
N THR A 179 -28.76 -4.67 15.63
CA THR A 179 -29.03 -3.28 16.01
C THR A 179 -29.38 -2.45 14.76
N PRO A 180 -30.42 -1.59 14.81
CA PRO A 180 -30.74 -0.71 13.70
C PRO A 180 -29.52 0.13 13.33
N VAL A 181 -29.22 0.18 12.04
CA VAL A 181 -28.04 0.89 11.49
C VAL A 181 -28.01 2.37 11.92
N SER A 182 -29.17 2.97 12.15
CA SER A 182 -29.36 4.33 12.67
C SER A 182 -28.92 4.55 14.13
N SER A 183 -28.66 3.49 14.89
CA SER A 183 -28.23 3.55 16.30
C SER A 183 -26.73 3.36 16.51
N ILE A 184 -25.98 3.10 15.43
CA ILE A 184 -24.53 2.86 15.47
C ILE A 184 -23.80 4.20 15.61
N LYS A 185 -22.77 4.25 16.46
CA LYS A 185 -21.96 5.46 16.67
C LYS A 185 -21.26 5.88 15.37
N THR A 186 -21.13 7.20 15.14
CA THR A 186 -20.46 7.77 13.95
C THR A 186 -19.03 7.26 13.73
N VAL A 187 -18.32 6.93 14.82
CA VAL A 187 -16.95 6.39 14.77
C VAL A 187 -16.87 5.14 13.90
N ALA A 188 -17.86 4.26 13.93
CA ALA A 188 -17.88 3.06 13.10
C ALA A 188 -17.89 3.39 11.59
N TRP A 189 -18.67 4.40 11.17
CA TRP A 189 -18.71 4.82 9.77
C TRP A 189 -17.41 5.48 9.33
N MET A 190 -16.78 6.23 10.22
CA MET A 190 -15.47 6.83 9.96
C MET A 190 -14.41 5.75 9.75
N VAL A 191 -14.38 4.72 10.61
CA VAL A 191 -13.46 3.58 10.52
C VAL A 191 -13.69 2.81 9.22
N THR A 192 -14.92 2.36 8.93
CA THR A 192 -15.22 1.60 7.71
C THR A 192 -14.88 2.38 6.43
N LEU A 193 -15.08 3.70 6.41
CA LEU A 193 -14.71 4.54 5.26
C LEU A 193 -13.19 4.67 5.12
N SER A 194 -12.49 4.87 6.23
CA SER A 194 -11.02 4.97 6.24
C SER A 194 -10.39 3.68 5.75
N ASP A 195 -10.87 2.54 6.27
CA ASP A 195 -10.43 1.20 5.90
C ASP A 195 -10.69 0.90 4.42
N ALA A 196 -11.83 1.34 3.86
CA ALA A 196 -12.10 1.21 2.43
C ALA A 196 -11.16 2.06 1.54
N LEU A 197 -10.72 3.24 2.01
CA LEU A 197 -9.76 4.05 1.26
C LEU A 197 -8.35 3.47 1.32
N HIS A 198 -7.97 2.93 2.47
CA HIS A 198 -6.70 2.25 2.68
C HIS A 198 -6.61 0.98 1.80
N ASN A 199 -7.59 0.09 1.91
CA ASN A 199 -7.70 -1.12 1.09
C ASN A 199 -7.68 -0.82 -0.42
N PHE A 200 -8.29 0.29 -0.85
CA PHE A 200 -8.20 0.74 -2.24
C PHE A 200 -6.76 1.08 -2.67
N ILE A 201 -6.00 1.78 -1.82
CA ILE A 201 -4.60 2.14 -2.10
C ILE A 201 -3.72 0.89 -2.12
N ASP A 202 -3.97 -0.07 -1.24
CA ASP A 202 -3.29 -1.36 -1.22
C ASP A 202 -3.50 -2.14 -2.50
N GLY A 203 -4.75 -2.23 -2.94
CA GLY A 203 -5.09 -2.80 -4.24
C GLY A 203 -4.36 -2.11 -5.38
N LEU A 204 -4.33 -0.77 -5.38
CA LEU A 204 -3.63 0.03 -6.38
C LEU A 204 -2.13 -0.30 -6.40
N ALA A 205 -1.50 -0.41 -5.22
CA ALA A 205 -0.09 -0.75 -5.06
C ALA A 205 0.22 -2.17 -5.54
N ILE A 206 -0.62 -3.16 -5.20
CA ILE A 206 -0.50 -4.55 -5.66
C ILE A 206 -0.58 -4.60 -7.19
N GLY A 207 -1.61 -3.96 -7.76
CA GLY A 207 -1.84 -3.93 -9.20
C GLY A 207 -0.67 -3.33 -9.96
N ALA A 208 -0.15 -2.19 -9.50
CA ALA A 208 1.03 -1.56 -10.09
C ALA A 208 2.29 -2.42 -9.91
N SER A 209 2.48 -3.04 -8.74
CA SER A 209 3.67 -3.85 -8.45
C SER A 209 3.76 -5.08 -9.37
N PHE A 210 2.64 -5.77 -9.60
CA PHE A 210 2.60 -6.92 -10.52
C PHE A 210 2.80 -6.54 -12.00
N THR A 211 2.55 -5.27 -12.38
CA THR A 211 2.86 -4.79 -13.74
C THR A 211 4.36 -4.57 -13.95
N VAL A 212 5.11 -4.33 -12.87
CA VAL A 212 6.57 -4.20 -12.92
C VAL A 212 7.25 -5.55 -12.88
N SER A 213 6.96 -6.36 -11.85
CA SER A 213 7.47 -7.71 -11.76
C SER A 213 6.62 -8.59 -10.84
N ILE A 214 6.64 -9.90 -11.10
CA ILE A 214 5.98 -10.88 -10.23
C ILE A 214 6.55 -10.81 -8.81
N MET A 215 7.85 -10.60 -8.68
CA MET A 215 8.55 -10.53 -7.38
C MET A 215 8.12 -9.31 -6.57
N THR A 216 8.12 -8.12 -7.18
CA THR A 216 7.66 -6.87 -6.56
C THR A 216 6.19 -7.02 -6.17
N GLY A 217 5.35 -7.59 -7.05
CA GLY A 217 3.95 -7.89 -6.75
C GLY A 217 3.77 -8.80 -5.54
N PHE A 218 4.50 -9.93 -5.46
CA PHE A 218 4.45 -10.82 -4.31
C PHE A 218 4.95 -10.17 -3.02
N SER A 219 6.04 -9.40 -3.09
CA SER A 219 6.57 -8.71 -1.93
C SER A 219 5.59 -7.67 -1.38
N THR A 220 5.06 -6.81 -2.24
CA THR A 220 4.03 -5.83 -1.87
C THR A 220 2.81 -6.51 -1.26
N SER A 221 2.37 -7.63 -1.86
CA SER A 221 1.25 -8.42 -1.33
C SER A 221 1.54 -8.98 0.07
N ILE A 222 2.75 -9.49 0.32
CA ILE A 222 3.16 -9.99 1.65
C ILE A 222 3.19 -8.86 2.67
N ALA A 223 3.71 -7.69 2.30
CA ALA A 223 3.73 -6.54 3.19
C ALA A 223 2.33 -6.10 3.62
N ILE A 224 1.39 -6.03 2.67
CA ILE A 224 -0.02 -5.69 2.92
C ILE A 224 -0.71 -6.79 3.75
N VAL A 225 -0.55 -8.08 3.42
CA VAL A 225 -1.11 -9.16 4.27
C VAL A 225 -0.66 -9.04 5.73
N CYS A 226 0.61 -8.69 5.95
CA CYS A 226 1.15 -8.55 7.29
C CYS A 226 0.56 -7.35 8.06
N GLU A 227 0.20 -6.25 7.40
CA GLU A 227 -0.42 -5.08 8.04
C GLU A 227 -1.94 -5.19 8.20
N GLU A 228 -2.62 -5.79 7.22
CA GLU A 228 -4.07 -5.94 7.24
C GLU A 228 -4.52 -6.85 8.39
N PHE A 229 -3.73 -7.89 8.70
CA PHE A 229 -4.06 -8.81 9.78
C PHE A 229 -4.23 -8.12 11.16
N PRO A 230 -3.27 -7.32 11.67
CA PRO A 230 -3.47 -6.57 12.90
C PRO A 230 -4.48 -5.42 12.76
N HIS A 231 -4.51 -4.71 11.61
CA HIS A 231 -5.40 -3.57 11.39
C HIS A 231 -6.88 -4.00 11.44
N GLU A 232 -7.25 -5.03 10.68
CA GLU A 232 -8.63 -5.52 10.63
C GLU A 232 -9.13 -6.10 11.95
N LEU A 233 -8.24 -6.73 12.72
CA LEU A 233 -8.56 -7.19 14.07
C LEU A 233 -8.91 -6.00 14.99
N GLY A 234 -8.18 -4.89 14.86
CA GLY A 234 -8.44 -3.64 15.58
C GLY A 234 -9.78 -3.02 15.19
N ASP A 235 -10.01 -2.87 13.88
CA ASP A 235 -11.25 -2.31 13.33
C ASP A 235 -12.46 -3.11 13.78
N PHE A 236 -12.39 -4.45 13.70
CA PHE A 236 -13.45 -5.31 14.19
C PHE A 236 -13.81 -5.04 15.66
N VAL A 237 -12.83 -4.84 16.54
CA VAL A 237 -13.05 -4.50 17.96
C VAL A 237 -13.71 -3.12 18.10
N ILE A 238 -13.30 -2.13 17.31
CA ILE A 238 -13.88 -0.78 17.33
C ILE A 238 -15.34 -0.82 16.87
N LEU A 239 -15.67 -1.56 15.80
CA LEU A 239 -17.04 -1.68 15.27
C LEU A 239 -17.98 -2.34 16.30
N LEU A 240 -17.51 -3.36 17.03
CA LEU A 240 -18.27 -3.96 18.13
C LEU A 240 -18.51 -2.95 19.27
N ASN A 241 -17.48 -2.19 19.67
CA ASN A 241 -17.59 -1.15 20.71
C ASN A 241 -18.46 0.05 20.28
N ALA A 242 -18.64 0.26 18.97
CA ALA A 242 -19.52 1.23 18.38
C ALA A 242 -21.00 0.81 18.36
N GLY A 243 -21.30 -0.46 18.72
CA GLY A 243 -22.65 -0.99 18.85
C GLY A 243 -23.10 -1.90 17.70
N MET A 244 -22.20 -2.32 16.81
CA MET A 244 -22.51 -3.34 15.81
C MET A 244 -22.57 -4.73 16.42
N SER A 245 -23.46 -5.57 15.89
CA SER A 245 -23.39 -7.01 16.13
C SER A 245 -22.21 -7.65 15.37
N ILE A 246 -21.72 -8.79 15.83
CA ILE A 246 -20.65 -9.56 15.16
C ILE A 246 -20.89 -9.74 13.64
N PRO A 247 -22.06 -10.22 13.16
CA PRO A 247 -22.28 -10.38 11.72
C PRO A 247 -22.32 -9.05 10.96
N GLN A 248 -22.75 -7.95 11.58
CA GLN A 248 -22.70 -6.62 10.97
C GLN A 248 -21.26 -6.12 10.84
N ALA A 249 -20.45 -6.23 11.90
CA ALA A 249 -19.05 -5.83 11.88
C ALA A 249 -18.27 -6.60 10.80
N ILE A 250 -18.47 -7.92 10.71
CA ILE A 250 -17.86 -8.76 9.65
C ILE A 250 -18.30 -8.29 8.26
N PHE A 251 -19.60 -8.01 8.08
CA PHE A 251 -20.12 -7.58 6.79
C PHE A 251 -19.50 -6.25 6.34
N PHE A 252 -19.37 -5.27 7.26
CA PHE A 252 -18.78 -3.97 6.92
C PHE A 252 -17.26 -4.05 6.69
N ASN A 253 -16.52 -4.88 7.44
CA ASN A 253 -15.10 -5.16 7.16
C ASN A 253 -14.90 -5.81 5.79
N LEU A 254 -15.72 -6.81 5.47
CA LEU A 254 -15.61 -7.46 4.17
C LEU A 254 -16.00 -6.51 3.04
N LEU A 255 -16.96 -5.60 3.28
CA LEU A 255 -17.39 -4.60 2.31
C LEU A 255 -16.30 -3.56 2.03
N SER A 256 -15.58 -3.09 3.05
CA SER A 256 -14.41 -2.22 2.85
C SER A 256 -13.29 -2.94 2.11
N ALA A 257 -12.99 -4.20 2.45
CA ALA A 257 -11.99 -5.02 1.76
C ALA A 257 -12.27 -5.25 0.25
N MET A 258 -13.54 -5.14 -0.18
CA MET A 258 -13.86 -5.23 -1.62
C MET A 258 -13.30 -4.05 -2.44
N SER A 259 -13.04 -2.91 -1.80
CA SER A 259 -12.40 -1.76 -2.46
C SER A 259 -10.99 -2.10 -2.98
N CYS A 260 -10.30 -3.06 -2.36
CA CYS A 260 -8.98 -3.54 -2.77
C CYS A 260 -9.02 -4.16 -4.17
N TYR A 261 -10.08 -4.87 -4.56
CA TYR A 261 -10.24 -5.34 -5.94
C TYR A 261 -10.38 -4.20 -6.95
N ILE A 262 -11.07 -3.11 -6.57
CA ILE A 262 -11.22 -1.93 -7.42
C ILE A 262 -9.84 -1.26 -7.59
N GLY A 263 -9.11 -1.10 -6.49
CA GLY A 263 -7.72 -0.64 -6.48
C GLY A 263 -6.85 -1.48 -7.41
N LEU A 264 -6.90 -2.82 -7.30
CA LEU A 264 -6.15 -3.76 -8.13
C LEU A 264 -6.40 -3.55 -9.62
N VAL A 265 -7.67 -3.51 -10.02
CA VAL A 265 -8.06 -3.32 -11.42
C VAL A 265 -7.48 -2.00 -11.95
N LEU A 266 -7.63 -0.91 -11.20
CA LEU A 266 -7.08 0.39 -11.59
C LEU A 266 -5.56 0.40 -11.58
N GLY A 267 -4.91 -0.28 -10.63
CA GLY A 267 -3.46 -0.38 -10.52
C GLY A 267 -2.86 -1.09 -11.72
N ILE A 268 -3.48 -2.18 -12.18
CA ILE A 268 -3.06 -2.88 -13.40
C ILE A 268 -3.29 -2.01 -14.65
N MET A 269 -4.44 -1.35 -14.75
CA MET A 269 -4.76 -0.50 -15.91
C MET A 269 -3.85 0.73 -16.02
N ILE A 270 -3.60 1.42 -14.89
CA ILE A 270 -2.76 2.61 -14.86
C ILE A 270 -1.28 2.22 -14.96
N GLY A 271 -0.84 1.17 -14.24
CA GLY A 271 0.55 0.70 -14.27
C GLY A 271 0.99 0.13 -15.61
N SER A 272 0.06 -0.41 -16.42
CA SER A 272 0.37 -0.85 -17.79
C SER A 272 0.40 0.29 -18.81
N THR A 273 -0.28 1.41 -18.56
CA THR A 273 -0.40 2.53 -19.50
C THR A 273 0.54 3.70 -19.20
N PHE A 274 0.90 3.88 -17.92
CA PHE A 274 1.81 4.93 -17.44
C PHE A 274 2.97 4.31 -16.66
N ALA A 275 4.09 5.02 -16.57
CA ALA A 275 5.18 4.64 -15.66
C ALA A 275 4.63 4.57 -14.22
N PRO A 276 4.70 3.40 -13.54
CA PRO A 276 4.03 3.17 -12.25
C PRO A 276 4.63 3.97 -11.08
N GLY A 277 5.69 4.74 -11.31
CA GLY A 277 6.40 5.50 -10.28
C GLY A 277 5.54 6.46 -9.46
N VAL A 278 4.50 7.07 -10.03
CA VAL A 278 3.56 7.92 -9.26
C VAL A 278 2.75 7.08 -8.28
N ILE A 279 2.29 5.90 -8.70
CA ILE A 279 1.56 4.97 -7.82
C ILE A 279 2.49 4.52 -6.69
N PHE A 280 3.75 4.19 -6.98
CA PHE A 280 4.70 3.77 -5.96
C PHE A 280 5.12 4.90 -5.01
N ALA A 281 5.22 6.14 -5.48
CA ALA A 281 5.47 7.27 -4.59
C ALA A 281 4.30 7.50 -3.62
N ILE A 282 3.06 7.40 -4.11
CA ILE A 282 1.86 7.52 -3.27
C ILE A 282 1.77 6.34 -2.30
N ALA A 283 1.87 5.10 -2.81
CA ALA A 283 1.79 3.89 -2.00
C ALA A 283 2.93 3.79 -0.98
N GLY A 284 4.17 4.08 -1.39
CA GLY A 284 5.33 4.09 -0.49
C GLY A 284 5.21 5.15 0.60
N GLY A 285 4.69 6.34 0.27
CA GLY A 285 4.38 7.38 1.26
C GLY A 285 3.30 6.94 2.25
N MET A 286 2.24 6.30 1.77
CA MET A 286 1.18 5.74 2.60
C MET A 286 1.70 4.62 3.51
N PHE A 287 2.45 3.65 3.00
CA PHE A 287 3.02 2.55 3.80
C PHE A 287 3.95 3.07 4.90
N LEU A 288 4.76 4.10 4.63
CA LEU A 288 5.55 4.77 5.66
C LEU A 288 4.67 5.47 6.70
N TYR A 289 3.61 6.15 6.26
CA TYR A 289 2.68 6.80 7.17
C TYR A 289 1.96 5.79 8.07
N ILE A 290 1.42 4.71 7.52
CA ILE A 290 0.74 3.65 8.27
C ILE A 290 1.70 3.00 9.27
N ALA A 291 2.91 2.64 8.82
CA ALA A 291 3.90 2.01 9.68
C ALA A 291 4.30 2.90 10.86
N LEU A 292 4.55 4.20 10.63
CA LEU A 292 5.13 5.09 11.64
C LEU A 292 4.12 5.91 12.44
N ALA A 293 3.02 6.34 11.83
CA ALA A 293 2.04 7.23 12.44
C ALA A 293 0.84 6.47 13.04
N ASP A 294 0.55 5.27 12.55
CA ASP A 294 -0.61 4.49 12.99
C ASP A 294 -0.21 3.24 13.81
N MET A 295 0.50 2.31 13.17
CA MET A 295 0.86 1.03 13.80
C MET A 295 1.92 1.16 14.91
N PHE A 296 2.92 2.03 14.74
CA PHE A 296 3.98 2.18 15.73
C PHE A 296 3.47 2.75 17.07
N PRO A 297 2.67 3.83 17.11
CA PRO A 297 2.05 4.29 18.35
C PRO A 297 1.11 3.25 19.00
N GLU A 298 0.35 2.52 18.20
CA GLU A 298 -0.54 1.45 18.70
C GLU A 298 0.25 0.31 19.35
N MET A 299 1.38 -0.08 18.75
CA MET A 299 2.28 -1.08 19.33
C MET A 299 2.85 -0.64 20.70
N ASP A 300 3.16 0.65 20.85
CA ASP A 300 3.67 1.20 22.10
C ASP A 300 2.55 1.32 23.16
N SER A 301 1.34 1.68 22.76
CA SER A 301 0.19 1.79 23.67
C SER A 301 -0.11 0.45 24.37
N ILE A 302 -0.09 -0.66 23.62
CA ILE A 302 -0.28 -2.03 24.13
C ILE A 302 0.83 -2.42 25.12
N ALA A 303 2.09 -2.03 24.82
CA ALA A 303 3.21 -2.32 25.70
C ALA A 303 3.20 -1.50 27.00
N GLN A 304 2.74 -0.25 26.93
CA GLN A 304 2.61 0.64 28.10
C GLN A 304 1.51 0.22 29.06
N GLU A 305 0.40 -0.34 28.55
CA GLU A 305 -0.72 -0.83 29.36
C GLU A 305 -0.27 -1.96 30.32
N GLN A 306 0.80 -2.68 29.98
CA GLN A 306 1.37 -3.75 30.80
C GLN A 306 2.37 -3.19 31.82
N ALA A 307 1.85 -2.74 32.98
CA ALA A 307 2.60 -2.01 34.01
C ALA A 307 3.77 -2.77 34.70
N HIS A 308 3.90 -4.09 34.53
CA HIS A 308 4.95 -4.88 35.19
C HIS A 308 6.31 -4.76 34.48
N ALA A 309 7.37 -4.45 35.23
CA ALA A 309 8.74 -4.27 34.71
C ALA A 309 9.27 -5.49 33.92
N SER A 310 8.98 -6.71 34.38
CA SER A 310 9.33 -7.96 33.66
C SER A 310 8.55 -8.10 32.34
N SER A 311 7.31 -7.60 32.29
CA SER A 311 6.51 -7.59 31.06
C SER A 311 7.08 -6.62 30.03
N LYS A 312 7.48 -5.41 30.43
CA LYS A 312 8.05 -4.40 29.51
C LYS A 312 9.23 -4.94 28.71
N VAL A 313 10.14 -5.67 29.36
CA VAL A 313 11.29 -6.30 28.69
C VAL A 313 10.81 -7.37 27.69
N VAL A 314 9.83 -8.19 28.06
CA VAL A 314 9.26 -9.20 27.16
C VAL A 314 8.60 -8.56 25.94
N PHE A 315 7.81 -7.50 26.12
CA PHE A 315 7.19 -6.76 25.01
C PHE A 315 8.24 -6.14 24.10
N PHE A 316 9.29 -5.53 24.66
CA PHE A 316 10.41 -5.00 23.87
C PHE A 316 11.03 -6.09 22.98
N PHE A 317 11.25 -7.31 23.49
CA PHE A 317 11.76 -8.42 22.68
C PHE A 317 10.79 -8.81 21.55
N PHE A 318 9.49 -8.93 21.83
CA PHE A 318 8.51 -9.27 20.80
C PHE A 318 8.37 -8.18 19.72
N GLN A 319 8.41 -6.90 20.11
CA GLN A 319 8.40 -5.76 19.18
C GLN A 319 9.60 -5.81 18.24
N ASN A 320 10.82 -5.91 18.79
CA ASN A 320 12.04 -5.95 17.99
C ASN A 320 12.13 -7.21 17.14
N LEU A 321 11.68 -8.35 17.65
CA LEU A 321 11.64 -9.59 16.89
C LEU A 321 10.68 -9.48 15.71
N GLY A 322 9.48 -8.91 15.92
CA GLY A 322 8.51 -8.63 14.86
C GLY A 322 9.11 -7.72 13.79
N MET A 323 9.57 -6.53 14.18
CA MET A 323 10.15 -5.55 13.24
C MET A 323 11.33 -6.12 12.45
N LEU A 324 12.27 -6.80 13.13
CA LEU A 324 13.43 -7.39 12.48
C LEU A 324 13.02 -8.53 11.54
N SER A 325 12.07 -9.37 11.94
CA SER A 325 11.58 -10.45 11.09
C SER A 325 10.90 -9.92 9.83
N GLY A 326 10.07 -8.86 9.93
CA GLY A 326 9.41 -8.24 8.79
C GLY A 326 10.41 -7.60 7.83
N PHE A 327 11.35 -6.83 8.36
CA PHE A 327 12.44 -6.26 7.57
C PHE A 327 13.26 -7.34 6.86
N THR A 328 13.59 -8.43 7.57
CA THR A 328 14.36 -9.55 7.02
C THR A 328 13.60 -10.27 5.92
N VAL A 329 12.30 -10.53 6.09
CA VAL A 329 11.47 -11.19 5.06
C VAL A 329 11.50 -10.39 3.76
N ILE A 330 11.25 -9.08 3.81
CA ILE A 330 11.26 -8.24 2.60
C ILE A 330 12.67 -8.10 2.02
N LEU A 331 13.70 -7.92 2.87
CA LEU A 331 15.09 -7.86 2.40
C LEU A 331 15.50 -9.13 1.66
N LEU A 332 15.12 -10.31 2.16
CA LEU A 332 15.39 -11.58 1.50
C LEU A 332 14.66 -11.67 0.16
N ILE A 333 13.39 -11.25 0.09
CA ILE A 333 12.64 -11.22 -1.16
C ILE A 333 13.30 -10.27 -2.17
N THR A 334 13.74 -9.07 -1.74
CA THR A 334 14.43 -8.12 -2.62
C THR A 334 15.79 -8.65 -3.11
N MET A 335 16.59 -9.24 -2.21
CA MET A 335 17.94 -9.72 -2.53
C MET A 335 17.92 -10.94 -3.45
N PHE A 336 17.07 -11.93 -3.17
CA PHE A 336 16.95 -13.13 -3.98
C PHE A 336 16.02 -12.94 -5.18
N GLY A 337 15.21 -11.88 -5.18
CA GLY A 337 14.31 -11.52 -6.25
C GLY A 337 14.99 -11.33 -7.60
N GLY A 338 16.19 -10.75 -7.60
CA GLY A 338 16.98 -10.55 -8.83
C GLY A 338 17.58 -11.83 -9.43
N GLN A 339 17.54 -12.96 -8.71
CA GLN A 339 18.12 -14.25 -9.17
C GLN A 339 17.06 -15.27 -9.61
N ILE A 340 15.77 -14.98 -9.40
CA ILE A 340 14.69 -15.91 -9.72
C ILE A 340 14.19 -15.61 -11.14
N ILE A 341 14.80 -16.29 -12.12
CA ILE A 341 14.26 -16.39 -13.48
C ILE A 341 13.09 -17.37 -13.39
N LEU A 342 11.86 -16.87 -13.36
CA LEU A 342 10.65 -17.67 -13.58
C LEU A 342 10.52 -17.83 -15.10
N ASP A 343 11.09 -18.92 -15.63
CA ASP A 343 10.86 -19.40 -17.00
C ASP A 343 9.39 -19.82 -17.21
#